data_AF-A0A0M1JLD7-F1
#
_entry.id   AF-A0A0M1JLD7-F1
#
_cell.length_a   1.000
_cell.length_b   1.000
_cell.length_c   1.000
_cell.angle_alpha   90.00
_cell.angle_beta   90.00
_cell.angle_gamma   90.00
#
_symmetry.space_group_name_H-M   'P 1'
#
loop_
_entity.id
_entity.type
_entity.pdbx_description
1 polymer ?
#
loop_
_entity_poly.entity_id
_entity_poly.type
_entity_poly.pdbx_seq_one_letter_code
_entity_poly.pdbx_strand_id
1 'polypeptide(L)'
;GGFNVSDLDKTHKLLSASGGTCKLLTPTQRWKKRAFSIEAKDFSCRYLVDGIHAIVAIYEEENDIQAVRKFMQDTNLVTNDNFMKAIEVALKAIPRIGDEKKRISEERNLLDLWSAMDEIKAKVVYEQLTIL
;
A
#
# COMPACT_ATOMS: atom_id res chain seq x y z
N GLY A 1 -3.49 -25.83 -4.83
CA GLY A 1 -2.86 -24.55 -4.45
C GLY A 1 -3.79 -23.84 -3.50
N GLY A 2 -3.32 -23.51 -2.30
CA GLY A 2 -4.10 -22.83 -1.28
C GLY A 2 -3.15 -22.08 -0.35
N PHE A 3 -3.65 -21.04 0.31
CA PHE A 3 -2.88 -20.30 1.30
C PHE A 3 -3.00 -20.99 2.66
N ASN A 4 -1.89 -21.08 3.39
CA ASN A 4 -1.93 -21.49 4.77
C ASN A 4 -2.41 -20.33 5.63
N VAL A 5 -3.59 -20.47 6.24
CA VAL A 5 -4.20 -19.44 7.10
C VAL A 5 -3.28 -19.06 8.26
N SER A 6 -2.52 -20.01 8.82
CA SER A 6 -1.55 -19.71 9.88
C SER A 6 -0.40 -18.83 9.39
N ASP A 7 0.01 -18.97 8.13
CA ASP A 7 1.07 -18.12 7.56
C ASP A 7 0.53 -16.72 7.27
N LEU A 8 -0.70 -16.62 6.80
CA LEU A 8 -1.38 -15.34 6.61
C LEU A 8 -1.59 -14.59 7.94
N ASP A 9 -1.86 -15.29 9.04
CA ASP A 9 -2.02 -14.71 10.38
C ASP A 9 -0.67 -14.34 11.03
N LYS A 10 0.26 -15.29 11.10
CA LYS A 10 1.49 -15.16 11.91
C LYS A 10 2.66 -14.57 11.13
N THR A 11 2.86 -15.02 9.90
CA THR A 11 4.04 -14.66 9.10
C THR A 11 3.80 -13.35 8.35
N HIS A 12 2.76 -13.31 7.53
CA HIS A 12 2.45 -12.16 6.68
C HIS A 12 1.58 -11.11 7.37
N LYS A 13 0.90 -11.51 8.47
CA LYS A 13 0.00 -10.66 9.25
C LYS A 13 -1.01 -9.96 8.34
N LEU A 14 -1.56 -10.66 7.36
CA LEU A 14 -2.59 -10.15 6.45
C LEU A 14 -3.98 -10.24 7.06
N LEU A 15 -4.16 -11.19 7.97
CA LEU A 15 -5.39 -11.40 8.72
C LEU A 15 -5.09 -11.60 10.20
N SER A 16 -6.13 -11.53 11.02
CA SER A 16 -6.15 -11.99 12.40
C SER A 16 -7.10 -13.18 12.47
N ALA A 17 -6.57 -14.35 12.83
CA ALA A 17 -7.36 -15.57 13.02
C ALA A 17 -7.55 -15.84 14.52
N SER A 18 -8.80 -15.83 14.99
CA SER A 18 -9.11 -16.14 16.40
C SER A 18 -10.52 -16.71 16.55
N GLY A 19 -10.66 -17.76 17.37
CA GLY A 19 -11.99 -18.30 17.72
C GLY A 19 -12.81 -18.79 16.52
N GLY A 20 -12.16 -19.35 15.49
CA GLY A 20 -12.83 -19.81 14.26
C GLY A 20 -13.23 -18.69 13.29
N THR A 21 -12.88 -17.45 13.58
CA THR A 21 -13.12 -16.29 12.69
C THR A 21 -11.81 -15.75 12.12
N CYS A 22 -11.91 -15.11 10.96
CA CYS A 22 -10.80 -14.47 10.28
C CYS A 22 -11.21 -13.05 9.87
N LYS A 23 -10.38 -12.06 10.21
CA LYS A 23 -10.56 -10.66 9.79
C LYS A 23 -9.31 -10.16 9.09
N LEU A 24 -9.46 -9.49 7.95
CA LEU A 24 -8.35 -8.79 7.30
C LEU A 24 -7.84 -7.64 8.20
N LEU A 25 -6.52 -7.51 8.27
CA LEU A 25 -5.89 -6.41 9.00
C LEU A 25 -5.77 -5.19 8.08
N THR A 26 -6.12 -4.02 8.61
CA THR A 26 -5.96 -2.75 7.90
C THR A 26 -4.47 -2.43 7.69
N PRO A 27 -4.10 -1.57 6.72
CA PRO A 27 -2.73 -1.09 6.54
C PRO A 27 -2.07 -0.63 7.84
N THR A 28 -2.72 0.26 8.58
CA THR A 28 -2.24 0.75 9.87
C THR A 28 -2.11 -0.36 10.93
N GLN A 29 -3.01 -1.35 10.97
CA GLN A 29 -2.88 -2.50 11.88
C GLN A 29 -1.68 -3.38 11.54
N ARG A 30 -1.44 -3.63 10.25
CA ARG A 30 -0.28 -4.41 9.77
C ARG A 30 1.03 -3.70 10.08
N TRP A 31 1.07 -2.38 9.88
CA TRP A 31 2.22 -1.56 10.26
C TRP A 31 2.52 -1.64 11.76
N LYS A 32 1.51 -1.44 12.62
CA LYS A 32 1.65 -1.56 14.10
C LYS A 32 2.13 -2.94 14.54
N LYS A 33 1.76 -3.99 13.81
CA LYS A 33 2.24 -5.37 14.03
C LYS A 33 3.61 -5.65 13.40
N ARG A 34 4.29 -4.65 12.81
CA ARG A 34 5.58 -4.77 12.11
C ARG A 34 5.53 -5.84 11.02
N ALA A 35 4.48 -5.82 10.20
CA ALA A 35 4.38 -6.68 9.02
C ALA A 35 5.30 -6.22 7.88
N PHE A 36 5.51 -4.90 7.80
CA PHE A 36 6.38 -4.21 6.86
C PHE A 36 6.99 -2.98 7.54
N SER A 37 7.97 -2.35 6.89
CA SER A 37 8.56 -1.08 7.31
C SER A 37 8.00 0.09 6.49
N ILE A 38 7.90 1.28 7.07
CA ILE A 38 7.70 2.54 6.33
C ILE A 38 9.00 3.36 6.23
N GLU A 39 10.07 2.88 6.88
CA GLU A 39 11.42 3.43 6.71
C GLU A 39 12.02 2.85 5.43
N ALA A 40 12.30 3.70 4.44
CA ALA A 40 12.70 3.27 3.09
C ALA A 40 13.92 2.34 3.10
N LYS A 41 14.91 2.62 3.95
CA LYS A 41 16.15 1.81 4.10
C LYS A 41 15.89 0.38 4.59
N ASP A 42 14.80 0.17 5.32
CA ASP A 42 14.43 -1.10 5.95
C ASP A 42 13.26 -1.78 5.19
N PHE A 43 12.77 -1.16 4.12
CA PHE A 43 11.63 -1.66 3.37
C PHE A 43 12.04 -2.76 2.37
N SER A 44 11.21 -3.80 2.28
CA SER A 44 11.33 -4.86 1.29
C SER A 44 10.07 -4.95 0.45
N CYS A 45 10.21 -4.80 -0.87
CA CYS A 45 9.12 -5.02 -1.83
C CYS A 45 8.95 -6.51 -2.20
N ARG A 46 9.40 -7.44 -1.35
CA ARG A 46 9.26 -8.88 -1.61
C ARG A 46 7.80 -9.29 -1.84
N TYR A 47 6.88 -8.69 -1.08
CA TYR A 47 5.44 -8.89 -1.23
C TYR A 47 4.80 -7.56 -1.64
N LEU A 48 4.15 -7.53 -2.81
CA LEU A 48 3.57 -6.28 -3.36
C LEU A 48 2.50 -5.67 -2.44
N VAL A 49 1.78 -6.50 -1.69
CA VAL A 49 0.80 -6.07 -0.69
C VAL A 49 1.42 -5.23 0.44
N ASP A 50 2.70 -5.43 0.74
CA ASP A 50 3.42 -4.63 1.74
C ASP A 50 3.66 -3.22 1.22
N GLY A 51 3.96 -3.07 -0.08
CA GLY A 51 4.06 -1.75 -0.71
C GLY A 51 2.72 -1.01 -0.70
N ILE A 52 1.61 -1.69 -1.01
CA ILE A 52 0.28 -1.07 -1.03
C ILE A 52 -0.10 -0.62 0.39
N HIS A 53 0.11 -1.49 1.38
CA HIS A 53 -0.20 -1.15 2.76
C HIS A 53 0.76 -0.09 3.33
N ALA A 54 2.02 -0.03 2.89
CA ALA A 54 2.94 1.02 3.29
C ALA A 54 2.49 2.39 2.79
N ILE A 55 2.17 2.53 1.49
CA ILE A 55 1.73 3.84 0.94
C ILE A 55 0.41 4.31 1.57
N VAL A 56 -0.52 3.39 1.86
CA VAL A 56 -1.78 3.74 2.52
C VAL A 56 -1.54 4.11 3.98
N ALA A 57 -0.69 3.38 4.71
CA ALA A 57 -0.39 3.70 6.11
C ALA A 57 0.34 5.06 6.26
N ILE A 58 1.29 5.37 5.37
CA ILE A 58 1.95 6.69 5.34
C ILE A 58 0.93 7.79 5.06
N TYR A 59 0.08 7.60 4.06
CA TYR A 59 -0.95 8.59 3.72
C TYR A 59 -1.97 8.79 4.85
N GLU A 60 -2.36 7.73 5.55
CA GLU A 60 -3.27 7.79 6.71
C GLU A 60 -2.65 8.55 7.89
N GLU A 61 -1.36 8.32 8.16
CA GLU A 61 -0.67 8.93 9.31
C GLU A 61 -0.31 10.39 9.03
N GLU A 62 0.21 10.69 7.84
CA GLU A 62 0.78 12.00 7.52
C GLU A 62 -0.22 12.93 6.80
N ASN A 63 -1.26 12.36 6.16
CA ASN A 63 -2.20 13.08 5.31
C ASN A 63 -1.48 13.96 4.26
N ASP A 64 -0.33 13.49 3.76
CA ASP A 64 0.52 14.18 2.80
C ASP A 64 0.98 13.24 1.67
N ILE A 65 0.65 13.62 0.44
CA ILE A 65 1.06 12.91 -0.78
C ILE A 65 2.58 12.98 -0.99
N GLN A 66 3.24 14.04 -0.53
CA GLN A 66 4.70 14.18 -0.71
C GLN A 66 5.48 13.15 0.11
N ALA A 67 5.02 12.81 1.30
CA ALA A 67 5.59 11.74 2.11
C ALA A 67 5.53 10.38 1.38
N VAL A 68 4.39 10.07 0.78
CA VAL A 68 4.19 8.86 -0.02
C VAL A 68 5.08 8.87 -1.25
N ARG A 69 5.16 10.00 -1.96
CA ARG A 69 6.05 10.18 -3.12
C ARG A 69 7.49 9.87 -2.75
N LYS A 70 7.99 10.50 -1.67
CA LYS A 70 9.35 10.33 -1.19
C LYS A 70 9.63 8.86 -0.84
N PHE A 71 8.73 8.22 -0.10
CA PHE A 71 8.86 6.80 0.22
C PHE A 71 8.93 5.94 -1.05
N MET A 72 8.05 6.17 -2.02
CA MET A 72 8.03 5.41 -3.27
C MET A 72 9.29 5.63 -4.12
N GLN A 73 9.84 6.83 -4.12
CA GLN A 73 11.13 7.16 -4.76
C GLN A 73 12.28 6.43 -4.07
N ASP A 74 12.40 6.59 -2.76
CA ASP A 74 13.51 6.03 -1.97
C ASP A 74 13.50 4.48 -1.98
N THR A 75 12.36 3.85 -2.24
CA THR A 75 12.18 2.39 -2.31
C THR A 75 12.10 1.83 -3.73
N ASN A 76 12.24 2.67 -4.77
CA ASN A 76 12.07 2.30 -6.19
C ASN A 76 10.70 1.66 -6.52
N LEU A 77 9.66 1.94 -5.74
CA LEU A 77 8.31 1.48 -6.03
C LEU A 77 7.72 2.15 -7.27
N VAL A 78 8.07 3.42 -7.53
CA VAL A 78 7.55 4.18 -8.69
C VAL A 78 7.86 3.50 -10.02
N THR A 79 9.04 2.89 -10.13
CA THR A 79 9.54 2.25 -11.36
C THR A 79 9.27 0.75 -11.41
N ASN A 80 8.60 0.20 -10.38
CA ASN A 80 8.27 -1.22 -10.32
C ASN A 80 6.93 -1.49 -11.01
N ASP A 81 6.98 -2.01 -12.24
CA ASP A 81 5.78 -2.32 -13.04
C ASP A 81 4.82 -3.30 -12.36
N ASN A 82 5.34 -4.28 -11.61
CA ASN A 82 4.50 -5.24 -10.89
C ASN A 82 3.76 -4.55 -9.75
N PHE A 83 4.40 -3.58 -9.09
CA PHE A 83 3.76 -2.78 -8.05
C PHE A 83 2.65 -1.90 -8.63
N MET A 84 2.90 -1.21 -9.74
CA MET A 84 1.87 -0.38 -10.38
C MET A 84 0.65 -1.21 -10.83
N LYS A 85 0.88 -2.41 -11.40
CA LYS A 85 -0.19 -3.36 -11.73
C LYS A 85 -0.93 -3.85 -10.49
N ALA A 86 -0.23 -4.07 -9.38
CA ALA A 86 -0.86 -4.49 -8.13
C ALA A 86 -1.80 -3.43 -7.56
N ILE A 87 -1.45 -2.13 -7.64
CA ILE A 87 -2.36 -1.04 -7.27
C ILE A 87 -3.61 -1.06 -8.16
N GLU A 88 -3.44 -1.19 -9.48
CA GLU A 88 -4.57 -1.24 -10.41
C GLU A 88 -5.50 -2.43 -10.12
N VAL A 89 -4.94 -3.61 -9.84
CA VAL A 89 -5.72 -4.80 -9.45
C VAL A 89 -6.44 -4.57 -8.12
N ALA A 90 -5.77 -3.97 -7.13
CA ALA A 90 -6.39 -3.66 -5.84
C ALA A 90 -7.60 -2.73 -6.00
N LEU A 91 -7.48 -1.66 -6.81
CA LEU A 91 -8.59 -0.75 -7.11
C LEU A 91 -9.78 -1.43 -7.80
N LYS A 92 -9.53 -2.45 -8.62
CA LYS A 92 -10.59 -3.25 -9.25
C LYS A 92 -11.22 -4.25 -8.29
N ALA A 93 -10.45 -4.75 -7.32
CA ALA A 93 -10.90 -5.74 -6.35
C ALA A 93 -11.69 -5.13 -5.19
N ILE A 94 -11.42 -3.88 -4.81
CA ILE A 94 -12.14 -3.20 -3.72
C ILE A 94 -13.54 -2.82 -4.22
N PRO A 95 -14.63 -3.28 -3.56
CA PRO A 95 -15.99 -2.91 -3.94
C PRO A 95 -16.19 -1.40 -3.86
N ARG A 96 -16.70 -0.79 -4.93
CA ARG A 96 -17.08 0.62 -4.94
C ARG A 96 -18.42 0.78 -4.22
N ILE A 97 -18.38 1.32 -3.01
CA ILE A 97 -19.59 1.60 -2.23
C ILE A 97 -20.02 3.04 -2.52
N GLY A 98 -21.15 3.21 -3.23
CA GLY A 98 -21.67 4.54 -3.59
C GLY A 98 -22.21 5.36 -2.42
N ASP A 99 -22.46 4.72 -1.27
CA ASP A 99 -22.81 5.39 -0.02
C ASP A 99 -21.53 5.78 0.72
N GLU A 100 -21.19 7.07 0.70
CA GLU A 100 -19.97 7.61 1.32
C GLU A 100 -19.85 7.24 2.81
N LYS A 101 -20.96 7.11 3.54
CA LYS A 101 -20.93 6.75 4.98
C LYS A 101 -20.55 5.30 5.22
N LYS A 102 -20.70 4.44 4.21
CA LYS A 102 -20.33 3.02 4.24
C LYS A 102 -19.02 2.73 3.53
N ARG A 103 -18.41 3.76 2.94
CA ARG A 103 -17.17 3.63 2.21
C ARG A 103 -16.04 3.23 3.15
N ILE A 104 -15.23 2.28 2.72
CA ILE A 104 -14.07 1.82 3.46
C ILE A 104 -12.96 2.87 3.28
N SER A 105 -12.32 3.31 4.36
CA SER A 105 -11.27 4.34 4.33
C SER A 105 -10.16 4.02 3.34
N GLU A 106 -9.74 2.76 3.31
CA GLU A 106 -8.69 2.24 2.45
C GLU A 106 -9.04 2.33 0.97
N GLU A 107 -10.33 2.23 0.60
CA GLU A 107 -10.78 2.44 -0.77
C GLU A 107 -10.53 3.89 -1.21
N ARG A 108 -10.95 4.85 -0.37
CA ARG A 108 -10.78 6.28 -0.64
C ARG A 108 -9.30 6.63 -0.72
N ASN A 109 -8.52 6.21 0.28
CA ASN A 109 -7.10 6.50 0.36
C ASN A 109 -6.35 5.96 -0.85
N LEU A 110 -6.65 4.72 -1.28
CA LEU A 110 -6.00 4.14 -2.46
C LEU A 110 -6.39 4.86 -3.76
N LEU A 111 -7.62 5.38 -3.87
CA LEU A 111 -8.07 6.18 -5.02
C LEU A 111 -7.42 7.57 -5.06
N ASP A 112 -7.29 8.23 -3.91
CA ASP A 112 -6.60 9.52 -3.81
C ASP A 112 -5.13 9.34 -4.24
N LEU A 113 -4.47 8.30 -3.71
CA LEU A 113 -3.10 7.94 -4.09
C LEU A 113 -3.00 7.60 -5.57
N TRP A 114 -3.91 6.80 -6.12
CA TRP A 114 -3.91 6.47 -7.55
C TRP A 114 -4.03 7.70 -8.43
N SER A 115 -4.92 8.63 -8.06
CA SER A 115 -5.10 9.88 -8.80
C SER A 115 -3.85 10.75 -8.78
N ALA A 116 -3.04 10.64 -7.73
CA ALA A 116 -1.74 11.32 -7.61
C ALA A 116 -0.59 10.58 -8.31
N MET A 117 -0.77 9.35 -8.80
CA MET A 117 0.33 8.54 -9.36
C MET A 117 0.94 9.14 -10.62
N ASP A 118 0.13 9.76 -11.48
CA ASP A 118 0.64 10.41 -12.69
C ASP A 118 1.52 11.61 -12.32
N GLU A 119 1.14 12.38 -11.30
CA GLU A 119 1.96 13.48 -10.79
C GLU A 119 3.24 12.97 -10.09
N ILE A 120 3.16 11.85 -9.37
CA ILE A 120 4.30 11.20 -8.73
C ILE A 120 5.30 10.74 -9.78
N LYS A 121 4.86 10.05 -10.83
CA LYS A 121 5.71 9.60 -11.94
C LYS A 121 6.31 10.77 -12.71
N ALA A 122 5.52 11.80 -13.02
CA ALA A 122 5.99 12.94 -13.81
C ALA A 122 7.15 13.69 -13.13
N LYS A 123 7.09 13.92 -11.81
CA LYS A 123 8.19 14.60 -11.10
C LYS A 123 9.45 13.75 -10.97
N VAL A 124 9.30 12.42 -10.84
CA VAL A 124 10.46 11.50 -10.84
C VAL A 124 11.23 11.59 -12.16
N VAL A 125 10.52 11.60 -13.29
CA VAL A 125 11.15 11.75 -14.61
C VAL A 125 11.86 13.10 -14.73
N TYR A 126 11.24 14.18 -14.24
CA TYR A 126 11.86 15.51 -14.27
C TYR A 126 13.16 15.58 -13.45
N GLU A 127 13.18 15.04 -12.23
CA GLU A 127 14.37 15.01 -11.37
C GLU A 127 15.50 14.19 -12.00
N GLN A 128 15.19 13.05 -12.65
CA GLN A 128 16.19 12.27 -13.38
C GLN A 128 16.80 13.03 -14.56
N LEU A 129 16.00 13.82 -15.28
CA LEU A 129 16.46 14.61 -16.42
C LEU A 129 17.24 15.87 -16.03
N THR A 130 17.05 16.40 -14.81
CA THR A 130 17.77 17.58 -14.33
C THR A 130 19.12 17.26 -13.69
N ILE A 131 19.39 15.98 -13.39
CA ILE A 131 20.66 15.49 -12.81
C ILE A 131 21.63 14.97 -13.91
N LEU A 132 21.20 14.97 -15.18
CA LEU A 132 22.02 14.62 -16.37
C LEU A 132 22.53 15.86 -17.09
#